data_AF-A0A9W4IMZ8-F1
#
_entry.id   AF-A0A9W4IMZ8-F1
#
_cell.length_a   1.000
_cell.length_b   1.000
_cell.length_c   1.000
_cell.angle_alpha   90.00
_cell.angle_beta   90.00
_cell.angle_gamma   90.00
#
_symmetry.space_group_name_H-M   'P 1'
#
loop_
_entity.id
_entity.type
_entity.pdbx_description
1 polymer ?
#
loop_
_entity_poly.entity_id
_entity_poly.type
_entity_poly.pdbx_seq_one_letter_code
_entity_poly.pdbx_strand_id
1 'polypeptide(L)'
;MNRHELPDPAEDIRQEIKGMIPETAILADQPSKNQATILKEDKNGTKAYGGDLLAGKISRLTGKMGIGIGWRFRLVYWSEPTKLLNDRKQGYLIPLKDITLTPGGILEERFYVEVTNEPLLSSGAAAIFIVPA
;
A
#
# COMPACT_ATOMS: atom_id res chain seq x y z
N MET A 1 10.73 -13.67 -2.22
CA MET A 1 9.47 -12.99 -2.61
C MET A 1 9.54 -12.78 -4.11
N ASN A 2 8.49 -13.15 -4.83
CA ASN A 2 8.45 -12.93 -6.28
C ASN A 2 7.96 -11.51 -6.55
N ARG A 3 8.73 -10.78 -7.34
CA ARG A 3 8.47 -9.39 -7.71
C ARG A 3 7.79 -9.36 -9.09
N HIS A 4 6.75 -8.55 -9.20
CA HIS A 4 5.94 -8.40 -10.39
C HIS A 4 5.80 -6.92 -10.72
N GLU A 5 5.91 -6.56 -11.99
CA GLU A 5 5.63 -5.20 -12.44
C GLU A 5 4.10 -4.99 -12.50
N LEU A 6 3.65 -3.80 -12.10
CA LEU A 6 2.26 -3.42 -12.26
C LEU A 6 1.96 -3.20 -13.76
N PRO A 7 0.83 -3.69 -14.27
CA PRO A 7 0.32 -3.26 -15.57
C PRO A 7 0.17 -1.74 -15.62
N ASP A 8 0.40 -1.08 -16.77
CA ASP A 8 0.32 0.38 -16.87
C ASP A 8 -0.99 0.98 -16.31
N PRO A 9 -2.19 0.41 -16.60
CA PRO A 9 -3.43 0.93 -16.03
C PRO A 9 -3.53 0.77 -14.50
N ALA A 10 -2.79 -0.17 -13.91
CA ALA A 10 -2.69 -0.33 -12.46
C ALA A 10 -1.72 0.70 -11.87
N GLU A 11 -0.60 0.97 -12.54
CA GLU A 11 0.35 2.00 -12.11
C GLU A 11 -0.29 3.40 -12.12
N ASP A 12 -1.08 3.75 -13.13
CA ASP A 12 -1.82 5.02 -13.17
C ASP A 12 -2.69 5.21 -11.92
N ILE A 13 -3.42 4.16 -11.52
CA ILE A 13 -4.27 4.18 -10.32
C ILE A 13 -3.43 4.24 -9.04
N ARG A 14 -2.27 3.56 -8.99
CA ARG A 14 -1.36 3.62 -7.86
C ARG A 14 -0.83 5.05 -7.64
N GLN A 15 -0.50 5.77 -8.72
CA GLN A 15 -0.09 7.18 -8.66
C GLN A 15 -1.22 8.08 -8.15
N GLU A 16 -2.47 7.83 -8.58
CA GLU A 16 -3.63 8.53 -8.03
C GLU A 16 -3.77 8.28 -6.52
N ILE A 17 -3.62 7.03 -6.06
CA ILE A 17 -3.68 6.67 -4.64
C ILE A 17 -2.53 7.30 -3.85
N LYS A 18 -1.31 7.31 -4.40
CA LYS A 18 -0.14 7.98 -3.81
C LYS A 18 -0.41 9.46 -3.53
N GLY A 19 -1.10 10.16 -4.44
CA GLY A 19 -1.50 11.56 -4.25
C GLY A 19 -2.59 11.79 -3.20
N MET A 20 -3.27 10.74 -2.72
CA MET A 20 -4.28 10.83 -1.66
C MET A 20 -3.67 10.69 -0.26
N ILE A 21 -2.43 10.21 -0.15
CA ILE A 21 -1.76 9.94 1.13
C ILE A 21 -0.73 11.05 1.40
N PRO A 22 -0.92 11.86 2.46
CA PRO A 22 -0.06 13.01 2.74
C PRO A 22 1.44 12.65 2.81
N GLU A 23 1.76 11.51 3.41
CA GLU A 23 3.12 11.03 3.65
C GLU A 23 3.85 10.54 2.39
N THR A 24 3.15 10.48 1.25
CA THR A 24 3.70 10.10 -0.05
C THR A 24 3.54 11.17 -1.12
N ALA A 25 2.86 12.27 -0.82
CA ALA A 25 2.71 13.40 -1.73
C ALA A 25 4.03 14.17 -1.84
N ILE A 26 4.48 14.42 -3.07
CA ILE A 26 5.75 15.13 -3.37
C ILE A 26 5.63 16.65 -3.07
N LEU A 27 4.41 17.18 -3.02
CA LEU A 27 4.14 18.59 -2.76
C LEU A 27 3.31 18.73 -1.48
N ALA A 28 3.97 19.17 -0.41
CA ALA A 28 3.35 19.39 0.91
C ALA A 28 2.27 20.50 0.90
N ASP A 29 2.26 21.37 -0.12
CA ASP A 29 1.49 22.62 -0.13
C ASP A 29 0.29 22.66 -1.09
N GLN A 30 -0.04 21.54 -1.75
CA GLN A 30 -1.34 21.42 -2.42
C GLN A 30 -2.17 20.37 -1.70
N PRO A 31 -3.16 20.78 -0.86
CA PRO A 31 -4.14 19.83 -0.38
C PRO A 31 -4.84 19.25 -1.61
N SER A 32 -4.54 17.99 -1.93
CA SER A 32 -5.31 17.29 -2.92
C SER A 32 -6.76 17.32 -2.42
N LYS A 33 -7.69 17.78 -3.26
CA LYS A 33 -9.13 17.87 -2.88
C LYS A 33 -9.72 16.50 -2.47
N ASN A 34 -8.94 15.43 -2.65
CA ASN A 34 -9.30 14.04 -2.52
C ASN A 34 -8.34 13.29 -1.56
N GLN A 35 -7.93 13.90 -0.44
CA GLN A 35 -7.16 13.18 0.57
C GLN A 35 -7.96 11.98 1.11
N ALA A 36 -7.25 10.89 1.40
CA ALA A 36 -7.85 9.72 2.03
C ALA A 36 -8.21 10.03 3.49
N THR A 37 -9.28 9.41 3.99
CA THR A 37 -9.67 9.55 5.40
C THR A 37 -8.73 8.72 6.27
N ILE A 38 -8.13 9.34 7.28
CA ILE A 38 -7.41 8.61 8.34
C ILE A 38 -8.46 7.89 9.19
N LEU A 39 -8.47 6.56 9.15
CA LEU A 39 -9.37 5.74 9.96
C LEU A 39 -8.85 5.56 11.38
N LYS A 40 -7.52 5.43 11.51
CA LYS A 40 -6.85 5.20 12.79
C LYS A 40 -5.41 5.70 12.70
N GLU A 41 -4.96 6.31 13.77
CA GLU A 41 -3.54 6.57 14.04
C GLU A 41 -3.19 5.95 15.39
N ASP A 42 -2.05 5.27 15.47
CA ASP A 42 -1.55 4.75 16.74
C ASP A 42 -0.47 5.65 17.35
N LYS A 43 -0.07 5.33 18.59
CA LYS A 43 0.95 6.08 19.34
C LYS A 43 2.34 6.10 18.67
N ASN A 44 2.58 5.24 17.68
CA ASN A 44 3.82 5.16 16.93
C ASN A 44 3.72 5.93 15.60
N GLY A 45 2.65 6.70 15.37
CA GLY A 45 2.42 7.44 14.13
C GLY A 45 2.07 6.54 12.94
N THR A 46 1.70 5.28 13.17
CA THR A 46 1.20 4.39 12.12
C THR A 46 -0.24 4.76 11.81
N LYS A 47 -0.52 5.05 10.53
CA LYS A 47 -1.82 5.54 10.06
C LYS A 47 -2.44 4.54 9.10
N ALA A 48 -3.70 4.19 9.36
CA ALA A 48 -4.52 3.40 8.44
C ALA A 48 -5.51 4.31 7.73
N TYR A 49 -5.63 4.16 6.41
CA TYR A 49 -6.46 5.02 5.57
C TYR A 49 -7.64 4.26 4.96
N GLY A 50 -8.71 4.99 4.68
CA GLY A 50 -9.93 4.47 4.09
C GLY A 50 -10.79 5.56 3.45
N GLY A 51 -12.09 5.27 3.36
CA GLY A 51 -13.08 6.10 2.68
C GLY A 51 -13.44 5.55 1.29
N ASP A 52 -14.67 5.85 0.86
CA ASP A 52 -15.26 5.24 -0.35
C ASP A 52 -14.48 5.54 -1.62
N LEU A 53 -13.95 6.76 -1.75
CA LEU A 53 -13.12 7.15 -2.89
C LEU A 53 -11.84 6.31 -2.97
N LEU A 54 -11.16 6.11 -1.83
CA LEU A 54 -9.94 5.29 -1.77
C LEU A 54 -10.28 3.81 -2.04
N ALA A 55 -11.35 3.30 -1.43
CA ALA A 55 -11.82 1.94 -1.63
C ALA A 55 -12.15 1.66 -3.10
N GLY A 56 -12.83 2.59 -3.77
CA GLY A 56 -13.15 2.50 -5.19
C GLY A 56 -11.89 2.48 -6.08
N LYS A 57 -10.87 3.28 -5.76
CA LYS A 57 -9.59 3.23 -6.49
C LYS A 57 -8.84 1.92 -6.26
N ILE A 58 -8.75 1.44 -5.01
CA ILE A 58 -8.07 0.17 -4.73
C ILE A 58 -8.81 -0.99 -5.40
N SER A 59 -10.14 -1.01 -5.40
CA SER A 59 -10.92 -2.01 -6.14
C SER A 59 -10.63 -2.01 -7.64
N ARG A 60 -10.51 -0.82 -8.26
CA ARG A 60 -10.08 -0.70 -9.67
C ARG A 60 -8.64 -1.18 -9.87
N LEU A 61 -7.73 -0.82 -8.96
CA LEU A 61 -6.32 -1.27 -8.98
C LEU A 61 -6.25 -2.81 -8.98
N THR A 62 -6.90 -3.46 -8.01
CA THR A 62 -6.89 -4.93 -7.90
C THR A 62 -7.52 -5.59 -9.12
N GLY A 63 -8.57 -5.00 -9.69
CA GLY A 63 -9.16 -5.45 -10.95
C GLY A 63 -8.20 -5.36 -12.13
N LYS A 64 -7.37 -4.31 -12.23
CA LYS A 64 -6.33 -4.19 -13.27
C LYS A 64 -5.16 -5.14 -13.07
N MET A 65 -4.87 -5.52 -11.83
CA MET A 65 -3.87 -6.55 -11.50
C MET A 65 -4.38 -7.98 -11.73
N GLY A 66 -5.66 -8.18 -12.05
CA GLY A 66 -6.25 -9.52 -12.17
C GLY A 66 -6.38 -10.26 -10.84
N ILE A 67 -6.32 -9.54 -9.71
CA ILE A 67 -6.60 -10.13 -8.40
C ILE A 67 -8.11 -10.37 -8.33
N GLY A 68 -8.49 -11.63 -8.14
CA GLY A 68 -9.89 -12.06 -8.14
C GLY A 68 -10.74 -11.46 -7.02
N ILE A 69 -11.99 -11.90 -6.95
CA ILE A 69 -12.92 -11.53 -5.88
C ILE A 69 -12.53 -12.18 -4.53
N GLY A 70 -13.04 -11.65 -3.42
CA GLY A 70 -12.82 -12.22 -2.08
C GLY A 70 -11.55 -11.74 -1.38
N TRP A 71 -10.97 -10.63 -1.83
CA TRP A 71 -9.83 -9.98 -1.19
C TRP A 71 -10.26 -8.71 -0.48
N ARG A 72 -9.59 -8.40 0.63
CA ARG A 72 -9.68 -7.15 1.37
C ARG A 72 -8.36 -6.39 1.25
N PHE A 73 -8.41 -5.10 1.54
CA PHE A 73 -7.20 -4.27 1.53
C PHE A 73 -7.01 -3.55 2.86
N ARG A 74 -5.76 -3.14 3.10
CA ARG A 74 -5.37 -2.16 4.09
C ARG A 74 -4.37 -1.22 3.44
N LEU A 75 -4.63 0.09 3.48
CA LEU A 75 -3.62 1.08 3.13
C LEU A 75 -3.07 1.63 4.43
N VAL A 76 -1.76 1.47 4.63
CA VAL A 76 -1.11 1.85 5.88
C VAL A 76 0.19 2.62 5.59
N TYR A 77 0.41 3.66 6.38
CA TYR A 77 1.70 4.32 6.56
C TYR A 77 2.29 3.88 7.90
N TRP A 78 3.56 3.47 7.89
CA TRP A 78 4.31 3.06 9.08
C TRP A 78 5.40 4.07 9.35
N SER A 79 5.27 4.87 10.41
CA SER A 79 6.31 5.84 10.79
C SER A 79 7.57 5.15 11.31
N GLU A 80 7.42 4.04 12.03
CA GLU A 80 8.51 3.27 12.62
C GLU A 80 8.69 1.92 11.90
N PRO A 81 9.89 1.30 11.96
CA PRO A 81 10.10 -0.03 11.42
C PRO A 81 9.11 -1.03 12.02
N THR A 82 8.31 -1.68 11.18
CA THR A 82 7.16 -2.46 11.64
C THR A 82 7.10 -3.83 10.97
N LYS A 83 6.87 -4.87 11.77
CA LYS A 83 6.66 -6.22 11.24
C LYS A 83 5.29 -6.27 10.54
N LEU A 84 5.28 -6.61 9.26
CA LEU A 84 4.05 -6.79 8.49
C LEU A 84 3.36 -8.09 8.93
N LEU A 85 2.29 -7.96 9.70
CA LEU A 85 1.50 -9.10 10.16
C LEU A 85 0.73 -9.72 9.00
N ASN A 86 0.91 -11.02 8.80
CA ASN A 86 0.30 -11.77 7.70
C ASN A 86 0.06 -13.22 8.13
N ASP A 87 -0.86 -13.42 9.07
CA ASP A 87 -1.17 -14.72 9.65
C ASP A 87 -1.51 -15.79 8.61
N ARG A 88 -2.17 -15.36 7.52
CA ARG A 88 -2.57 -16.25 6.41
C ARG A 88 -1.41 -16.59 5.46
N LYS A 89 -0.25 -15.94 5.63
CA LYS A 89 0.93 -16.11 4.76
C LYS A 89 0.56 -15.98 3.28
N GLN A 90 -0.36 -15.07 2.99
CA GLN A 90 -0.88 -14.84 1.65
C GLN A 90 -1.33 -13.39 1.53
N GLY A 91 -0.79 -12.70 0.54
CA GLY A 91 -1.13 -11.32 0.27
C GLY A 91 -0.29 -10.71 -0.83
N TYR A 92 -0.70 -9.54 -1.29
CA TYR A 92 0.07 -8.72 -2.21
C TYR A 92 0.41 -7.40 -1.54
N LEU A 93 1.68 -7.00 -1.60
CA LEU A 93 2.15 -5.73 -1.08
C LEU A 93 2.55 -4.82 -2.23
N ILE A 94 1.93 -3.65 -2.29
CA ILE A 94 2.13 -2.65 -3.35
C ILE A 94 2.62 -1.35 -2.68
N PRO A 95 3.87 -0.92 -2.92
CA PRO A 95 4.44 0.30 -2.37
C PRO A 95 3.82 1.56 -2.99
N LEU A 96 3.60 2.59 -2.17
CA LEU A 96 3.26 3.93 -2.65
C LEU A 96 4.51 4.81 -2.86
N LYS A 97 5.63 4.39 -2.32
CA LYS A 97 6.99 4.88 -2.55
C LYS A 97 7.95 3.74 -2.30
N ASP A 98 9.21 3.84 -2.73
CA ASP A 98 10.19 2.79 -2.47
C ASP A 98 10.26 2.44 -0.97
N ILE A 99 10.17 1.15 -0.66
CA ILE A 99 10.25 0.64 0.72
C ILE A 99 11.29 -0.48 0.80
N THR A 100 11.89 -0.65 1.97
CA THR A 100 12.78 -1.80 2.22
C THR A 100 12.08 -2.86 3.05
N LEU A 101 12.17 -4.12 2.60
CA LEU A 101 11.67 -5.32 3.25
C LEU A 101 12.83 -6.13 3.80
N THR A 102 12.73 -6.57 5.06
CA THR A 102 13.71 -7.49 5.66
C THR A 102 13.02 -8.77 6.14
N PRO A 103 13.27 -9.94 5.52
CA PRO A 103 14.04 -10.14 4.29
C PRO A 103 13.25 -9.64 3.05
N GLY A 104 13.96 -9.28 1.97
CA GLY A 104 13.32 -8.94 0.70
C GLY A 104 14.02 -7.85 -0.12
N GLY A 105 14.82 -7.00 0.51
CA GLY A 105 15.50 -5.89 -0.16
C GLY A 105 14.54 -4.74 -0.50
N ILE A 106 14.90 -3.92 -1.48
CA ILE A 106 14.09 -2.77 -1.91
C ILE A 106 12.94 -3.25 -2.79
N LEU A 107 11.73 -2.81 -2.44
CA LEU A 107 10.54 -2.91 -3.26
C LEU A 107 10.24 -1.53 -3.83
N GLU A 108 10.56 -1.37 -5.11
CA GLU A 108 10.45 -0.11 -5.84
C GLU A 108 9.00 0.18 -6.24
N GLU A 109 8.68 1.47 -6.40
CA GLU A 109 7.47 1.91 -7.08
C GLU A 109 7.30 1.22 -8.44
N ARG A 110 6.05 1.09 -8.91
CA ARG A 110 5.67 0.34 -10.12
C ARG A 110 5.77 -1.18 -10.02
N PHE A 111 6.22 -1.72 -8.89
CA PHE A 111 6.27 -3.16 -8.65
C PHE A 111 5.45 -3.55 -7.44
N TYR A 112 5.07 -4.82 -7.36
CA TYR A 112 4.47 -5.42 -6.19
C TYR A 112 5.08 -6.79 -5.94
N VAL A 113 4.88 -7.32 -4.74
CA VAL A 113 5.32 -8.66 -4.37
C VAL A 113 4.18 -9.47 -3.79
N GLU A 114 4.22 -10.77 -4.03
CA GLU A 114 3.47 -11.71 -3.21
C GLU A 114 4.20 -11.88 -1.87
N VAL A 115 3.48 -11.61 -0.78
CA VAL A 115 3.99 -11.73 0.59
C VAL A 115 3.43 -13.01 1.20
N THR A 116 4.31 -13.99 1.36
CA THR A 116 4.00 -15.29 1.99
C THR A 116 4.65 -15.45 3.38
N ASN A 117 5.24 -14.38 3.89
CA ASN A 117 5.91 -14.30 5.18
C ASN A 117 5.52 -13.00 5.89
N GLU A 118 6.27 -12.64 6.93
CA GLU A 118 6.04 -11.44 7.75
C GLU A 118 7.31 -10.57 7.80
N PRO A 119 7.63 -9.85 6.72
CA PRO A 119 8.84 -9.05 6.67
C PRO A 119 8.76 -7.85 7.60
N LEU A 120 9.93 -7.36 8.02
CA LEU A 120 10.07 -6.05 8.64
C LEU A 120 10.07 -4.98 7.54
N LEU A 121 9.15 -4.02 7.65
CA LEU A 121 9.07 -2.82 6.81
C LEU A 121 9.99 -1.74 7.37
N SER A 122 10.67 -1.01 6.49
CA SER A 122 11.43 0.18 6.89
C SER A 122 10.54 1.29 7.46
N SER A 123 11.14 2.16 8.29
CA SER A 123 10.52 3.42 8.72
C SER A 123 10.07 4.24 7.51
N GLY A 124 8.93 4.92 7.67
CA GLY A 124 8.30 5.72 6.65
C GLY A 124 7.62 4.92 5.54
N ALA A 125 7.55 3.59 5.60
CA ALA A 125 6.91 2.79 4.57
C ALA A 125 5.43 3.20 4.38
N ALA A 126 4.97 3.21 3.13
CA ALA A 126 3.56 3.40 2.80
C ALA A 126 3.17 2.39 1.71
N ALA A 127 2.18 1.55 1.97
CA ALA A 127 1.81 0.50 1.04
C ALA A 127 0.33 0.11 1.14
N ILE A 128 -0.17 -0.42 0.03
CA ILE A 128 -1.43 -1.15 -0.03
C ILE A 128 -1.11 -2.62 0.21
N PHE A 129 -1.73 -3.20 1.24
CA PHE A 129 -1.64 -4.63 1.52
C PHE A 129 -2.99 -5.30 1.23
N ILE A 130 -2.99 -6.20 0.26
CA ILE A 130 -4.17 -6.94 -0.19
C ILE A 130 -4.08 -8.34 0.39
N VAL A 131 -5.11 -8.75 1.14
CA VAL A 131 -5.15 -10.05 1.83
C VAL A 131 -6.48 -10.76 1.58
N PRO A 132 -6.54 -12.10 1.65
CA PRO A 132 -7.79 -12.82 1.52
C PRO A 132 -8.79 -12.42 2.62
N ALA A 133 -10.09 -12.36 2.30
CA ALA A 133 -11.16 -11.89 3.19
C ALA A 133 -11.38 -12.75 4.44
#